data_AF-A0A0P0VDQ8-F1
#
_entry.id   AF-A0A0P0VDQ8-F1
#
_cell.length_a   1.000
_cell.length_b   1.000
_cell.length_c   1.000
_cell.angle_alpha   90.00
_cell.angle_beta   90.00
_cell.angle_gamma   90.00
#
_symmetry.space_group_name_H-M   'P 1'
#
loop_
_entity.id
_entity.type
_entity.pdbx_description
1 polymer ?
#
loop_
_entity_poly.entity_id
_entity_poly.type
_entity_poly.pdbx_seq_one_letter_code
_entity_poly.pdbx_strand_id
1 'polypeptide(L)'
;QDAVDYLTWTFMYRRLTKNPNYYNLQGVSHRHLSDHLSELVETVLNDLESSKCVAIEEDMYLKPLNLGLIASYYYISYTTIERFSSMLTQKTKMKGLLEILASASEYAELPSRPGEEDFIEKLVRHQRFSIEKPKYGDPHVKANALLQAHFSRHTILGNLAADQREILLSAHRLLQAMVDVISSNGWLTLALNAMELSQMVTQGMWDRDSVLLQLPHFTKELARRCQENEGRPIESIFDLAEMSIDEMRDLLQQSNPQLQDIIEFFKRFPNVDMAYEVREGDDIRAGDNVTVQVTLERDMTNLPSEVGPVHAPRYPKPKEEGWWLVIGDSSTNQLLAIKRVALQKRARVKLEFTAASEAGRKEYMIYLMSDSYLGCDQEYEFTVDVMDAGGD
;
A
#
# COMPACT_ATOMS: atom_id res chain seq x y z
N GLN A 1 1.05 24.45 -25.73
CA GLN A 1 -0.22 24.97 -26.30
C GLN A 1 -1.43 24.29 -25.69
N ASP A 2 -1.54 22.96 -25.77
CA ASP A 2 -2.71 22.20 -25.29
C ASP A 2 -3.10 22.47 -23.82
N ALA A 3 -2.12 22.71 -22.94
CA ALA A 3 -2.39 23.08 -21.55
C ALA A 3 -3.10 24.45 -21.41
N VAL A 4 -2.72 25.44 -22.22
CA VAL A 4 -3.41 26.74 -22.27
C VAL A 4 -4.82 26.55 -22.82
N ASP A 5 -4.96 25.75 -23.88
CA ASP A 5 -6.27 25.45 -24.47
C ASP A 5 -7.18 24.74 -23.46
N TYR A 6 -6.66 23.78 -22.68
CA TYR A 6 -7.36 23.13 -21.58
C TYR A 6 -7.89 24.14 -20.56
N LEU A 7 -7.08 25.12 -20.15
CA LEU A 7 -7.51 26.14 -19.20
C LEU A 7 -8.69 26.98 -19.71
N THR A 8 -8.83 27.16 -21.04
CA THR A 8 -9.96 27.91 -21.60
C THR A 8 -11.34 27.26 -21.37
N TRP A 9 -11.36 25.94 -21.10
CA TRP A 9 -12.58 25.19 -20.77
C TRP A 9 -13.00 25.33 -19.31
N THR A 10 -12.17 25.93 -18.46
CA THR A 10 -12.41 25.99 -17.02
C THR A 10 -13.32 27.15 -16.62
N PHE A 11 -13.97 27.01 -15.45
CA PHE A 11 -14.68 28.13 -14.84
C PHE A 11 -13.72 29.27 -14.44
N MET A 12 -12.47 28.95 -14.07
CA MET A 12 -11.44 29.93 -13.76
C MET A 12 -11.26 30.91 -14.91
N TYR A 13 -11.09 30.42 -16.15
CA TYR A 13 -10.93 31.27 -17.33
C TYR A 13 -12.11 32.24 -17.52
N ARG A 14 -13.35 31.78 -17.30
CA ARG A 14 -14.55 32.64 -17.34
C ARG A 14 -14.54 33.74 -16.28
N ARG A 15 -13.89 33.50 -15.14
CA ARG A 15 -13.81 34.44 -14.01
C ARG A 15 -12.67 35.46 -14.13
N LEU A 16 -11.60 35.16 -14.87
CA LEU A 16 -10.47 36.08 -15.07
C LEU A 16 -10.92 37.46 -15.57
N THR A 17 -11.87 37.51 -16.51
CA THR A 17 -12.39 38.79 -17.04
C THR A 17 -13.39 39.50 -16.13
N LYS A 18 -13.98 38.78 -15.16
CA LYS A 18 -15.02 39.31 -14.27
C LYS A 18 -14.47 39.84 -12.96
N ASN A 19 -13.37 39.28 -12.47
CA ASN A 19 -12.70 39.75 -11.26
C ASN A 19 -11.17 39.58 -11.38
N PRO A 20 -10.50 40.31 -12.30
CA PRO A 20 -9.09 40.11 -12.62
C PRO A 20 -8.16 40.29 -11.41
N ASN A 21 -8.43 41.30 -10.57
CA ASN A 21 -7.61 41.59 -9.39
C ASN A 21 -7.55 40.42 -8.39
N TYR A 22 -8.61 39.60 -8.30
CA TYR A 22 -8.63 38.41 -7.43
C TYR A 22 -7.61 37.35 -7.86
N TYR A 23 -7.33 37.28 -9.16
CA TYR A 23 -6.37 36.33 -9.74
C TYR A 23 -5.01 37.00 -10.05
N ASN A 24 -4.76 38.20 -9.50
CA ASN A 24 -3.56 39.02 -9.76
C ASN A 24 -3.36 39.44 -11.22
N LEU A 25 -4.43 39.54 -12.03
CA LEU A 25 -4.33 40.12 -13.38
C LEU A 25 -4.39 41.64 -13.33
N GLN A 26 -3.48 42.28 -14.06
CA GLN A 26 -3.43 43.74 -14.21
C GLN A 26 -4.39 44.29 -15.28
N GLY A 27 -5.02 43.40 -16.07
CA GLY A 27 -5.98 43.78 -17.09
C GLY A 27 -6.69 42.58 -17.71
N VAL A 28 -7.66 42.85 -18.58
CA VAL A 28 -8.55 41.84 -19.18
C VAL A 28 -8.48 41.80 -20.71
N SER A 29 -7.42 42.39 -21.29
CA SER A 29 -7.17 42.30 -22.72
C SER A 29 -6.79 40.87 -23.08
N HIS A 30 -6.95 40.49 -24.36
CA HIS A 30 -6.53 39.17 -24.82
C HIS A 30 -5.05 38.88 -24.52
N ARG A 31 -4.19 39.92 -24.60
CA ARG A 31 -2.78 39.83 -24.24
C ARG A 31 -2.59 39.54 -22.74
N HIS A 32 -3.23 40.33 -21.87
CA HIS A 32 -3.10 40.11 -20.41
C HIS A 32 -3.57 38.70 -19.99
N LEU A 33 -4.65 38.19 -20.60
CA LEU A 33 -5.14 36.84 -20.33
C LEU A 33 -4.16 35.77 -20.84
N SER A 34 -3.65 35.93 -22.07
CA SER A 34 -2.71 34.98 -22.68
C SER A 34 -1.40 34.92 -21.90
N ASP A 35 -0.84 36.08 -21.53
CA ASP A 35 0.41 36.18 -20.78
C ASP A 35 0.25 35.50 -19.41
N HIS A 36 -0.85 35.77 -18.70
CA HIS A 36 -1.14 35.14 -17.40
C HIS A 36 -1.33 33.62 -17.47
N LEU A 37 -2.07 33.12 -18.47
CA LEU A 37 -2.26 31.69 -18.64
C LEU A 37 -0.94 30.98 -19.01
N SER A 38 -0.10 31.63 -19.81
CA SER A 38 1.20 31.08 -20.20
C SER A 38 2.13 31.01 -19.00
N GLU A 39 2.24 32.09 -18.21
CA GLU A 39 3.02 32.11 -16.96
C GLU A 39 2.55 31.06 -15.96
N LEU A 40 1.24 30.88 -15.80
CA LEU A 40 0.66 29.86 -14.93
C LEU A 40 1.03 28.45 -15.40
N VAL A 41 0.90 28.17 -16.70
CA VAL A 41 1.25 26.87 -17.28
C VAL A 41 2.74 26.60 -17.13
N GLU A 42 3.61 27.57 -17.45
CA GLU A 42 5.06 27.44 -17.29
C GLU A 42 5.44 27.16 -15.83
N THR A 43 4.87 27.90 -14.89
CA THR A 43 5.14 27.70 -13.45
C THR A 43 4.76 26.28 -13.01
N VAL A 44 3.54 25.83 -13.34
CA VAL A 44 3.07 24.49 -12.96
C VAL A 44 3.87 23.38 -13.64
N LEU A 45 4.26 23.56 -14.90
CA LEU A 45 5.07 22.57 -15.61
C LEU A 45 6.48 22.48 -15.04
N ASN A 46 7.09 23.62 -14.67
CA ASN A 46 8.39 23.65 -14.00
C ASN A 46 8.34 22.94 -12.64
N ASP A 47 7.28 23.13 -11.86
CA ASP A 47 7.08 22.41 -10.61
C ASP A 47 6.93 20.89 -10.84
N LEU A 48 6.07 20.49 -11.79
CA LEU A 48 5.86 19.08 -12.12
C LEU A 48 7.10 18.39 -12.68
N GLU A 49 7.91 19.10 -13.47
CA GLU A 49 9.18 18.61 -13.98
C GLU A 49 10.21 18.47 -12.86
N SER A 50 10.30 19.45 -11.96
CA SER A 50 11.16 19.40 -10.78
C SER A 50 10.83 18.23 -9.86
N SER A 51 9.54 17.91 -9.70
CA SER A 51 9.04 16.75 -8.97
C SER A 51 9.12 15.44 -9.78
N LYS A 52 9.74 15.44 -10.97
CA LYS A 52 9.89 14.29 -11.89
C LYS A 52 8.57 13.60 -12.24
N CYS A 53 7.48 14.37 -12.30
CA CYS A 53 6.17 13.88 -12.70
C CYS A 53 5.96 13.95 -14.22
N VAL A 54 6.58 14.93 -14.87
CA VAL A 54 6.57 15.10 -16.33
C VAL A 54 8.00 15.40 -16.82
N ALA A 55 8.27 15.13 -18.09
CA ALA A 55 9.46 15.59 -18.78
C ALA A 55 9.04 16.55 -19.91
N ILE A 56 9.80 17.64 -20.06
CA ILE A 56 9.62 18.61 -21.15
C ILE A 56 10.70 18.33 -22.21
N GLU A 57 10.27 17.90 -23.39
CA GLU A 57 11.13 17.62 -24.55
C GLU A 57 11.01 18.76 -25.57
N GLU A 58 12.15 19.25 -26.08
CA GLU A 58 12.23 20.34 -27.09
C GLU A 58 11.46 21.62 -26.70
N ASP A 59 11.38 21.91 -25.39
CA ASP A 59 10.64 23.05 -24.82
C ASP A 59 9.14 23.10 -25.19
N MET A 60 8.57 22.01 -25.74
CA MET A 60 7.20 22.00 -26.26
C MET A 60 6.42 20.71 -25.99
N TYR A 61 7.08 19.55 -25.98
CA TYR A 61 6.43 18.25 -25.87
C TYR A 61 6.45 17.76 -24.42
N LEU A 62 5.28 17.39 -23.91
CA LEU A 62 5.15 16.87 -22.55
C LEU A 62 5.03 15.36 -22.56
N LYS A 63 5.84 14.70 -21.74
CA LYS A 63 5.79 13.25 -21.53
C LYS A 63 5.54 12.94 -20.06
N PRO A 64 4.51 12.13 -19.72
CA PRO A 64 4.32 11.72 -18.34
C PRO A 64 5.46 10.79 -17.91
N LEU A 65 6.02 11.05 -16.73
CA LEU A 65 6.98 10.18 -16.08
C LEU A 65 6.26 9.27 -15.08
N ASN A 66 6.96 8.23 -14.62
CA ASN A 66 6.38 7.21 -13.76
C ASN A 66 5.76 7.78 -12.46
N LEU A 67 6.41 8.76 -11.82
CA LEU A 67 5.83 9.41 -10.63
C LEU A 67 4.52 10.16 -10.94
N GLY A 68 4.43 10.81 -12.10
CA GLY A 68 3.21 11.49 -12.54
C GLY A 68 2.08 10.51 -12.87
N LEU A 69 2.42 9.36 -13.47
CA LEU A 69 1.47 8.28 -13.72
C LEU A 69 0.92 7.72 -12.39
N ILE A 70 1.78 7.47 -11.40
CA ILE A 70 1.37 7.01 -10.06
C ILE A 70 0.45 8.04 -9.40
N ALA A 71 0.84 9.32 -9.40
CA ALA A 71 0.05 10.41 -8.81
C ALA A 71 -1.37 10.47 -9.44
N SER A 72 -1.43 10.44 -10.77
CA SER A 72 -2.69 10.47 -11.52
C SER A 72 -3.55 9.23 -11.27
N TYR A 73 -2.96 8.04 -11.32
CA TYR A 73 -3.68 6.77 -11.17
C TYR A 73 -4.36 6.63 -9.80
N TYR A 74 -3.66 7.00 -8.72
CA TYR A 74 -4.20 6.88 -7.36
C TYR A 74 -4.94 8.13 -6.86
N TYR A 75 -5.03 9.17 -7.69
CA TYR A 75 -5.61 10.46 -7.34
C TYR A 75 -4.94 11.10 -6.11
N ILE A 76 -3.60 11.13 -6.13
CA ILE A 76 -2.74 11.62 -5.03
C ILE A 76 -2.06 12.90 -5.47
N SER A 77 -1.83 13.83 -4.53
CA SER A 77 -1.10 15.06 -4.81
C SER A 77 0.32 14.75 -5.30
N TYR A 78 0.76 15.44 -6.36
CA TYR A 78 2.11 15.26 -6.90
C TYR A 78 3.19 15.53 -5.84
N THR A 79 2.94 16.50 -4.94
CA THR A 79 3.82 16.82 -3.80
C THR A 79 3.96 15.66 -2.81
N THR A 80 2.94 14.80 -2.66
CA THR A 80 3.03 13.61 -1.83
C THR A 80 3.92 12.55 -2.49
N ILE A 81 3.78 12.35 -3.80
CA ILE A 81 4.64 11.42 -4.54
C ILE A 81 6.10 11.90 -4.58
N GLU A 82 6.32 13.21 -4.70
CA GLU A 82 7.65 13.82 -4.57
C GLU A 82 8.26 13.56 -3.18
N ARG A 83 7.48 13.72 -2.10
CA ARG A 83 7.92 13.37 -0.74
C ARG A 83 8.26 11.90 -0.62
N PHE A 84 7.43 11.00 -1.16
CA PHE A 84 7.72 9.57 -1.16
C PHE A 84 9.03 9.29 -1.90
N SER A 85 9.19 9.82 -3.12
CA SER A 85 10.40 9.60 -3.93
C SER A 85 11.66 10.19 -3.30
N SER A 86 11.57 11.27 -2.51
CA SER A 86 12.73 11.92 -1.90
C SER A 86 13.10 11.37 -0.53
N MET A 87 12.12 10.93 0.26
CA MET A 87 12.32 10.43 1.63
C MET A 87 12.54 8.92 1.71
N LEU A 88 11.99 8.15 0.77
CA LEU A 88 12.19 6.69 0.74
C LEU A 88 13.61 6.35 0.28
N THR A 89 14.24 5.42 0.99
CA THR A 89 15.54 4.86 0.65
C THR A 89 15.49 3.35 0.83
N GLN A 90 16.38 2.60 0.19
CA GLN A 90 16.46 1.14 0.37
C GLN A 90 16.63 0.70 1.84
N LYS A 91 17.13 1.59 2.71
CA LYS A 91 17.35 1.32 4.14
C LYS A 91 16.16 1.66 5.03
N THR A 92 15.14 2.32 4.50
CA THR A 92 13.93 2.69 5.25
C THR A 92 13.30 1.43 5.87
N LYS A 93 12.81 1.57 7.10
CA LYS A 93 12.17 0.48 7.87
C LYS A 93 10.74 0.86 8.21
N MET A 94 9.99 -0.04 8.85
CA MET A 94 8.58 0.16 9.22
C MET A 94 8.30 1.51 9.91
N LYS A 95 9.14 1.93 10.87
CA LYS A 95 9.03 3.26 11.51
C LYS A 95 9.07 4.40 10.47
N GLY A 96 10.05 4.36 9.57
CA GLY A 96 10.21 5.39 8.54
C GLY A 96 9.11 5.35 7.48
N LEU A 97 8.62 4.17 7.10
CA LEU A 97 7.46 4.03 6.20
C LEU A 97 6.23 4.72 6.80
N LEU A 98 5.98 4.51 8.09
CA LEU A 98 4.87 5.14 8.79
C LEU A 98 5.02 6.67 8.89
N GLU A 99 6.22 7.16 9.19
CA GLU A 99 6.51 8.60 9.22
C GLU A 99 6.32 9.26 7.85
N ILE A 100 6.80 8.60 6.78
CA ILE A 100 6.64 9.07 5.41
C ILE A 100 5.16 9.06 5.00
N LEU A 101 4.41 8.00 5.32
CA LEU A 101 2.97 7.94 5.09
C LEU A 101 2.25 9.10 5.78
N ALA A 102 2.53 9.34 7.07
CA ALA A 102 1.92 10.42 7.84
C ALA A 102 2.30 11.83 7.36
N SER A 103 3.42 11.96 6.63
CA SER A 103 3.87 13.22 6.02
C SER A 103 3.18 13.58 4.70
N ALA A 104 2.27 12.72 4.22
CA ALA A 104 1.50 12.95 3.00
C ALA A 104 0.71 14.25 3.04
N SER A 105 0.66 14.96 1.91
CA SER A 105 0.00 16.26 1.77
C SER A 105 -1.51 16.17 2.02
N GLU A 106 -2.10 15.00 1.77
CA GLU A 106 -3.51 14.68 2.05
C GLU A 106 -3.86 14.87 3.53
N TYR A 107 -2.88 14.69 4.43
CA TYR A 107 -3.10 14.86 5.86
C TYR A 107 -2.86 16.29 6.36
N ALA A 108 -2.37 17.20 5.51
CA ALA A 108 -2.25 18.61 5.88
C ALA A 108 -3.63 19.28 6.07
N GLU A 109 -4.66 18.75 5.43
CA GLU A 109 -6.06 19.21 5.52
C GLU A 109 -6.77 18.74 6.80
N LEU A 110 -6.10 17.96 7.68
CA LEU A 110 -6.72 17.53 8.92
C LEU A 110 -7.00 18.75 9.83
N PRO A 111 -8.20 18.86 10.39
CA PRO A 111 -8.57 19.98 11.23
C PRO A 111 -7.74 19.98 12.52
N SER A 112 -7.20 21.13 12.87
CA SER A 112 -6.60 21.37 14.18
C SER A 112 -7.64 22.07 15.07
N ARG A 113 -8.01 21.44 16.19
CA ARG A 113 -9.01 21.99 17.12
C ARG A 113 -8.36 22.32 18.47
N PRO A 114 -8.72 23.45 19.12
CA PRO A 114 -8.12 23.83 20.39
C PRO A 114 -8.30 22.76 21.48
N GLY A 115 -7.21 22.41 22.16
CA GLY A 115 -7.20 21.44 23.25
C GLY A 115 -7.04 19.99 22.81
N GLU A 116 -6.91 19.71 21.50
CA GLU A 116 -6.52 18.39 21.01
C GLU A 116 -5.04 18.07 21.28
N GLU A 117 -4.20 19.11 21.46
CA GLU A 117 -2.75 18.96 21.62
C GLU A 117 -2.39 18.08 22.83
N ASP A 118 -3.09 18.26 23.96
CA ASP A 118 -2.86 17.47 25.18
C ASP A 118 -3.22 15.99 25.00
N PHE A 119 -4.24 15.70 24.18
CA PHE A 119 -4.62 14.33 23.86
C PHE A 119 -3.62 13.69 22.91
N ILE A 120 -3.20 14.42 21.88
CA ILE A 120 -2.19 13.97 20.92
C ILE A 120 -0.86 13.72 21.66
N GLU A 121 -0.46 14.60 22.57
CA GLU A 121 0.73 14.40 23.40
C GLU A 121 0.66 13.09 24.21
N LYS A 122 -0.48 12.81 24.87
CA LYS A 122 -0.67 11.55 25.60
C LYS A 122 -0.56 10.33 24.69
N LEU A 123 -1.12 10.39 23.48
CA LEU A 123 -1.00 9.31 22.51
C LEU A 123 0.47 9.11 22.11
N VAL A 124 1.18 10.18 21.74
CA VAL A 124 2.58 10.11 21.30
C VAL A 124 3.51 9.54 22.37
N ARG A 125 3.28 9.85 23.66
CA ARG A 125 4.11 9.36 24.77
C ARG A 125 4.04 7.83 24.98
N HIS A 126 2.93 7.19 24.59
CA HIS A 126 2.68 5.76 24.83
C HIS A 126 2.71 4.93 23.54
N GLN A 127 3.26 5.47 22.46
CA GLN A 127 3.33 4.82 21.16
C GLN A 127 4.55 3.91 21.00
N ARG A 128 4.41 2.92 20.11
CA ARG A 128 5.48 1.96 19.79
C ARG A 128 6.67 2.66 19.12
N PHE A 129 6.41 3.55 18.17
CA PHE A 129 7.44 4.32 17.50
C PHE A 129 7.41 5.77 17.99
N SER A 130 8.52 6.21 18.56
CA SER A 130 8.69 7.60 19.00
C SER A 130 8.78 8.55 17.81
N ILE A 131 8.08 9.68 17.91
CA ILE A 131 8.17 10.79 16.96
C ILE A 131 9.26 11.74 17.45
N GLU A 132 10.20 12.09 16.58
CA GLU A 132 11.28 13.01 16.94
C GLU A 132 10.76 14.46 16.99
N LYS A 133 10.98 15.14 18.13
CA LYS A 133 10.61 16.55 18.36
C LYS A 133 9.17 16.87 17.92
N PRO A 134 8.15 16.18 18.48
CA PRO A 134 6.77 16.31 18.03
C PRO A 134 6.24 17.72 18.29
N LYS A 135 5.64 18.31 17.27
CA LYS A 135 4.81 19.52 17.40
C LYS A 135 3.35 19.07 17.45
N TYR A 136 2.73 19.08 18.62
CA TYR A 136 1.41 18.46 18.81
C TYR A 136 0.25 19.14 18.05
N GLY A 137 0.44 20.38 17.59
CA GLY A 137 -0.51 21.07 16.70
C GLY A 137 -0.30 20.78 15.22
N ASP A 138 0.73 20.01 14.83
CA ASP A 138 1.02 19.65 13.45
C ASP A 138 0.07 18.51 12.99
N PRO A 139 -0.71 18.72 11.90
CA PRO A 139 -1.55 17.69 11.29
C PRO A 139 -0.83 16.37 10.98
N HIS A 140 0.46 16.40 10.61
CA HIS A 140 1.23 15.19 10.31
C HIS A 140 1.60 14.40 11.57
N VAL A 141 1.92 15.08 12.67
CA VAL A 141 2.14 14.45 13.99
C VAL A 141 0.84 13.80 14.49
N LYS A 142 -0.28 14.51 14.32
CA LYS A 142 -1.62 13.98 14.59
C LYS A 142 -1.92 12.73 13.76
N ALA A 143 -1.66 12.76 12.45
CA ALA A 143 -1.88 11.62 11.56
C ALA A 143 -1.06 10.40 11.98
N ASN A 144 0.23 10.58 12.26
CA ASN A 144 1.11 9.52 12.76
C ASN A 144 0.57 8.93 14.07
N ALA A 145 0.21 9.80 15.02
CA ALA A 145 -0.28 9.36 16.31
C ALA A 145 -1.59 8.54 16.20
N LEU A 146 -2.52 8.97 15.35
CA LEU A 146 -3.79 8.27 15.14
C LEU A 146 -3.60 6.95 14.38
N LEU A 147 -2.66 6.85 13.44
CA LEU A 147 -2.29 5.57 12.81
C LEU A 147 -1.71 4.58 13.82
N GLN A 148 -0.78 5.01 14.66
CA GLN A 148 -0.22 4.12 15.70
C GLN A 148 -1.24 3.71 16.75
N ALA A 149 -2.19 4.59 17.09
CA ALA A 149 -3.32 4.27 17.97
C ALA A 149 -4.25 3.23 17.33
N HIS A 150 -4.48 3.30 16.01
CA HIS A 150 -5.26 2.32 15.25
C HIS A 150 -4.62 0.93 15.32
N PHE A 151 -3.32 0.82 15.03
CA PHE A 151 -2.59 -0.45 15.12
C PHE A 151 -2.56 -1.01 16.55
N SER A 152 -2.46 -0.13 17.54
CA SER A 152 -2.48 -0.53 18.95
C SER A 152 -3.88 -0.83 19.48
N ARG A 153 -4.93 -0.67 18.65
CA ARG A 153 -6.34 -0.80 19.03
C ARG A 153 -6.74 0.08 20.22
N HIS A 154 -6.10 1.24 20.36
CA HIS A 154 -6.45 2.20 21.39
C HIS A 154 -7.74 2.92 20.99
N THR A 155 -8.72 2.97 21.88
CA THR A 155 -10.01 3.60 21.60
C THR A 155 -9.86 5.11 21.52
N ILE A 156 -10.09 5.66 20.33
CA ILE A 156 -10.17 7.09 20.08
C ILE A 156 -11.64 7.51 20.09
N LEU A 157 -11.95 8.66 20.68
CA LEU A 157 -13.32 9.16 20.85
C LEU A 157 -13.52 10.54 20.21
N GLY A 158 -14.77 10.88 19.93
CA GLY A 158 -15.17 12.20 19.47
C GLY A 158 -14.54 12.60 18.14
N ASN A 159 -14.07 13.84 18.05
CA ASN A 159 -13.53 14.43 16.82
C ASN A 159 -12.29 13.68 16.29
N LEU A 160 -11.40 13.24 17.19
CA LEU A 160 -10.21 12.49 16.80
C LEU A 160 -10.54 11.13 16.16
N ALA A 161 -11.68 10.53 16.50
CA ALA A 161 -12.13 9.28 15.87
C ALA A 161 -12.61 9.52 14.43
N ALA A 162 -13.26 10.67 14.18
CA ALA A 162 -13.61 11.09 12.83
C ALA A 162 -12.34 11.38 12.00
N ASP A 163 -11.36 12.06 12.59
CA ASP A 163 -10.09 12.33 11.90
C ASP A 163 -9.31 11.04 11.61
N GLN A 164 -9.28 10.09 12.56
CA GLN A 164 -8.68 8.76 12.34
C GLN A 164 -9.37 8.01 11.19
N ARG A 165 -10.69 8.10 11.09
CA ARG A 165 -11.46 7.53 9.96
C ARG A 165 -11.03 8.13 8.62
N GLU A 166 -10.90 9.46 8.51
CA GLU A 166 -10.45 10.13 7.28
C GLU A 166 -9.02 9.73 6.89
N ILE A 167 -8.14 9.59 7.90
CA ILE A 167 -6.77 9.10 7.69
C ILE A 167 -6.80 7.69 7.09
N LEU A 168 -7.56 6.76 7.67
CA LEU A 168 -7.63 5.37 7.20
C LEU A 168 -8.24 5.24 5.79
N LEU A 169 -9.19 6.11 5.43
CA LEU A 169 -9.81 6.11 4.10
C LEU A 169 -8.82 6.45 2.99
N SER A 170 -7.88 7.35 3.25
CA SER A 170 -6.85 7.78 2.29
C SER A 170 -5.56 6.97 2.40
N ALA A 171 -5.25 6.37 3.55
CA ALA A 171 -4.06 5.55 3.77
C ALA A 171 -3.91 4.42 2.74
N HIS A 172 -5.01 3.76 2.34
CA HIS A 172 -4.95 2.64 1.41
C HIS A 172 -4.38 3.01 0.04
N ARG A 173 -4.88 4.09 -0.58
CA ARG A 173 -4.35 4.57 -1.87
C ARG A 173 -2.93 5.11 -1.74
N LEU A 174 -2.61 5.75 -0.62
CA LEU A 174 -1.25 6.26 -0.34
C LEU A 174 -0.24 5.11 -0.22
N LEU A 175 -0.61 4.02 0.44
CA LEU A 175 0.24 2.83 0.54
C LEU A 175 0.43 2.12 -0.80
N GLN A 176 -0.61 2.02 -1.62
CA GLN A 176 -0.48 1.47 -2.97
C GLN A 176 0.48 2.30 -3.84
N ALA A 177 0.33 3.63 -3.82
CA ALA A 177 1.25 4.52 -4.51
C ALA A 177 2.67 4.44 -3.93
N MET A 178 2.81 4.30 -2.62
CA MET A 178 4.11 4.10 -1.97
C MET A 178 4.78 2.81 -2.44
N VAL A 179 4.05 1.70 -2.52
CA VAL A 179 4.55 0.42 -3.07
C VAL A 179 5.00 0.60 -4.52
N ASP A 180 4.24 1.32 -5.35
CA ASP A 180 4.60 1.55 -6.75
C ASP A 180 5.84 2.46 -6.91
N VAL A 181 6.00 3.47 -6.04
CA VAL A 181 7.23 4.29 -6.00
C VAL A 181 8.44 3.44 -5.58
N ILE A 182 8.28 2.57 -4.57
CA ILE A 182 9.36 1.70 -4.08
C ILE A 182 9.75 0.66 -5.14
N SER A 183 8.77 0.03 -5.79
CA SER A 183 9.01 -1.01 -6.78
C SER A 183 9.67 -0.46 -8.05
N SER A 184 9.37 0.79 -8.42
CA SER A 184 10.04 1.49 -9.52
C SER A 184 11.52 1.76 -9.27
N ASN A 185 11.95 1.76 -8.01
CA ASN A 185 13.36 1.83 -7.62
C ASN A 185 13.99 0.44 -7.39
N GLY A 186 13.23 -0.65 -7.52
CA GLY A 186 13.72 -2.01 -7.39
C GLY A 186 14.05 -2.45 -5.96
N TRP A 187 13.47 -1.84 -4.90
CA TRP A 187 13.80 -2.17 -3.51
C TRP A 187 12.87 -3.24 -2.93
N LEU A 188 13.29 -4.51 -2.93
CA LEU A 188 12.45 -5.67 -2.57
C LEU A 188 11.94 -5.61 -1.12
N THR A 189 12.85 -5.66 -0.13
CA THR A 189 12.46 -5.70 1.29
C THR A 189 11.60 -4.49 1.66
N LEU A 190 11.87 -3.31 1.08
CA LEU A 190 11.06 -2.13 1.39
C LEU A 190 9.64 -2.23 0.81
N ALA A 191 9.49 -2.79 -0.39
CA ALA A 191 8.19 -3.00 -1.01
C ALA A 191 7.34 -3.97 -0.18
N LEU A 192 7.93 -5.09 0.25
CA LEU A 192 7.26 -6.07 1.12
C LEU A 192 6.81 -5.44 2.45
N ASN A 193 7.68 -4.66 3.12
CA ASN A 193 7.29 -3.93 4.33
C ASN A 193 6.14 -2.93 4.09
N ALA A 194 6.07 -2.29 2.93
CA ALA A 194 4.97 -1.38 2.60
C ALA A 194 3.65 -2.13 2.32
N MET A 195 3.72 -3.35 1.78
CA MET A 195 2.58 -4.25 1.61
C MET A 195 2.05 -4.73 2.97
N GLU A 196 2.93 -5.14 3.88
CA GLU A 196 2.58 -5.48 5.26
C GLU A 196 1.92 -4.29 5.99
N LEU A 197 2.43 -3.07 5.78
CA LEU A 197 1.81 -1.86 6.34
C LEU A 197 0.37 -1.64 5.82
N SER A 198 0.07 -2.04 4.58
CA SER A 198 -1.31 -2.04 4.05
C SER A 198 -2.20 -3.04 4.81
N GLN A 199 -1.69 -4.23 5.12
CA GLN A 199 -2.41 -5.23 5.92
C GLN A 199 -2.66 -4.70 7.34
N MET A 200 -1.65 -4.09 7.97
CA MET A 200 -1.74 -3.46 9.29
C MET A 200 -2.83 -2.38 9.35
N VAL A 201 -2.92 -1.51 8.33
CA VAL A 201 -3.96 -0.49 8.21
C VAL A 201 -5.35 -1.11 8.04
N THR A 202 -5.46 -2.16 7.23
CA THR A 202 -6.74 -2.84 7.00
C THR A 202 -7.24 -3.55 8.26
N GLN A 203 -6.39 -4.31 8.94
CA GLN A 203 -6.80 -5.12 10.11
C GLN A 203 -6.74 -4.35 11.44
N GLY A 204 -6.09 -3.19 11.47
CA GLY A 204 -5.92 -2.40 12.70
C GLY A 204 -5.13 -3.16 13.75
N MET A 205 -3.93 -3.62 13.38
CA MET A 205 -2.99 -4.32 14.24
C MET A 205 -1.56 -4.13 13.77
N TRP A 206 -0.59 -4.45 14.62
CA TRP A 206 0.82 -4.43 14.26
C TRP A 206 1.26 -5.73 13.57
N ASP A 207 2.32 -5.63 12.76
CA ASP A 207 3.10 -6.74 12.17
C ASP A 207 3.49 -7.84 13.17
N ARG A 208 3.83 -7.45 14.41
CA ARG A 208 4.28 -8.36 15.47
C ARG A 208 3.17 -8.89 16.39
N ASP A 209 1.94 -8.42 16.20
CA ASP A 209 0.82 -8.95 16.96
C ASP A 209 0.45 -10.35 16.44
N SER A 210 -0.17 -11.18 17.27
CA SER A 210 -0.70 -12.48 16.82
C SER A 210 -1.72 -12.27 15.72
N VAL A 211 -1.57 -12.99 14.59
CA VAL A 211 -2.51 -12.96 13.45
C VAL A 211 -3.94 -13.32 13.85
N LEU A 212 -4.11 -14.05 14.95
CA LEU A 212 -5.41 -14.40 15.53
C LEU A 212 -6.21 -13.18 15.97
N LEU A 213 -5.58 -12.03 16.19
CA LEU A 213 -6.29 -10.78 16.50
C LEU A 213 -7.18 -10.27 15.36
N GLN A 214 -7.03 -10.79 14.13
CA GLN A 214 -7.94 -10.51 13.01
C GLN A 214 -9.33 -11.13 13.20
N LEU A 215 -9.41 -12.20 14.00
CA LEU A 215 -10.65 -12.92 14.26
C LEU A 215 -11.61 -12.07 15.10
N PRO A 216 -12.93 -12.20 14.86
CA PRO A 216 -13.92 -11.56 15.70
C PRO A 216 -13.82 -12.09 17.15
N HIS A 217 -14.08 -11.21 18.12
CA HIS A 217 -14.06 -11.53 19.56
C HIS A 217 -12.68 -11.89 20.16
N PHE A 218 -11.60 -11.85 19.36
CA PHE A 218 -10.27 -12.14 19.87
C PHE A 218 -9.66 -10.98 20.64
N THR A 219 -9.20 -11.29 21.86
CA THR A 219 -8.38 -10.41 22.70
C THR A 219 -6.93 -10.90 22.73
N LYS A 220 -6.01 -10.05 23.19
CA LYS A 220 -4.59 -10.44 23.36
C LYS A 220 -4.43 -11.64 24.29
N GLU A 221 -5.28 -11.74 25.32
CA GLU A 221 -5.26 -12.86 26.25
C GLU A 221 -5.77 -14.16 25.61
N LEU A 222 -6.82 -14.07 24.78
CA LEU A 222 -7.32 -15.24 24.05
C LEU A 222 -6.30 -15.73 23.02
N ALA A 223 -5.64 -14.82 22.30
CA ALA A 223 -4.58 -15.15 21.36
C ALA A 223 -3.39 -15.83 22.08
N ARG A 224 -2.97 -15.32 23.24
CA ARG A 224 -1.93 -15.93 24.08
C ARG A 224 -2.31 -17.34 24.52
N ARG A 225 -3.56 -17.56 24.96
CA ARG A 225 -4.07 -18.88 25.31
C ARG A 225 -4.00 -19.87 24.15
N CYS A 226 -4.30 -19.42 22.93
CA CYS A 226 -4.20 -20.26 21.73
C CYS A 226 -2.73 -20.64 21.44
N GLN A 227 -1.80 -19.70 21.60
CA GLN A 227 -0.36 -19.95 21.41
C GLN A 227 0.21 -20.91 22.46
N GLU A 228 -0.28 -20.84 23.70
CA GLU A 228 0.15 -21.69 24.82
C GLU A 228 -0.63 -23.01 24.93
N ASN A 229 -1.42 -23.38 23.92
CA ASN A 229 -2.24 -24.58 23.95
C ASN A 229 -1.38 -25.86 24.10
N GLU A 230 -1.73 -26.70 25.09
CA GLU A 230 -0.92 -27.85 25.52
C GLU A 230 -0.73 -28.93 24.43
N GLY A 231 -1.72 -29.10 23.54
CA GLY A 231 -1.68 -30.11 22.47
C GLY A 231 -0.81 -29.68 21.28
N ARG A 232 -1.10 -28.50 20.73
CA ARG A 232 -0.31 -27.85 19.69
C ARG A 232 -0.43 -26.34 19.81
N PRO A 233 0.68 -25.57 19.74
CA PRO A 233 0.61 -24.12 19.61
C PRO A 233 -0.21 -23.72 18.39
N ILE A 234 -1.13 -22.78 18.55
CA ILE A 234 -1.93 -22.21 17.47
C ILE A 234 -1.33 -20.84 17.12
N GLU A 235 -0.58 -20.78 16.03
CA GLU A 235 0.16 -19.59 15.61
C GLU A 235 -0.44 -18.93 14.36
N SER A 236 -1.16 -19.70 13.55
CA SER A 236 -1.80 -19.25 12.31
C SER A 236 -3.34 -19.33 12.36
N ILE A 237 -4.00 -18.65 11.42
CA ILE A 237 -5.45 -18.78 11.21
C ILE A 237 -5.80 -20.20 10.74
N PHE A 238 -4.93 -20.83 9.95
CA PHE A 238 -5.12 -22.20 9.45
C PHE A 238 -5.06 -23.23 10.58
N ASP A 239 -4.13 -23.07 11.54
CA ASP A 239 -4.02 -23.97 12.70
C ASP A 239 -5.31 -24.00 13.52
N LEU A 240 -5.94 -22.83 13.69
CA LEU A 240 -7.22 -22.74 14.40
C LEU A 240 -8.37 -23.31 13.58
N ALA A 241 -8.38 -23.07 12.26
CA ALA A 241 -9.43 -23.55 11.35
C ALA A 241 -9.44 -25.08 11.20
N GLU A 242 -8.30 -25.74 11.37
CA GLU A 242 -8.18 -27.20 11.35
C GLU A 242 -8.72 -27.88 12.63
N MET A 243 -8.92 -27.13 13.71
CA MET A 243 -9.44 -27.71 14.96
C MET A 243 -10.90 -28.14 14.82
N SER A 244 -11.29 -29.19 15.53
CA SER A 244 -12.70 -29.53 15.63
C SER A 244 -13.47 -28.44 16.39
N ILE A 245 -14.77 -28.31 16.11
CA ILE A 245 -15.63 -27.31 16.77
C ILE A 245 -15.65 -27.52 18.29
N ASP A 246 -15.54 -28.76 18.76
CA ASP A 246 -15.57 -29.08 20.18
C ASP A 246 -14.26 -28.65 20.86
N GLU A 247 -13.10 -28.97 20.27
CA GLU A 247 -11.80 -28.49 20.78
C GLU A 247 -11.71 -26.96 20.78
N MET A 248 -12.21 -26.32 19.71
CA MET A 248 -12.26 -24.86 19.60
C MET A 248 -13.17 -24.26 20.66
N ARG A 249 -14.33 -24.87 20.95
CA ARG A 249 -15.23 -24.40 22.01
C ARG A 249 -14.55 -24.49 23.38
N ASP A 250 -13.88 -25.58 23.66
CA ASP A 250 -13.21 -25.80 24.94
C ASP A 250 -12.03 -24.86 25.14
N LEU A 251 -11.23 -24.63 24.08
CA LEU A 251 -10.09 -23.70 24.09
C LEU A 251 -10.55 -22.24 24.21
N LEU A 252 -11.48 -21.82 23.35
CA LEU A 252 -11.85 -20.41 23.22
C LEU A 252 -12.83 -19.95 24.31
N GLN A 253 -13.62 -20.88 24.87
CA GLN A 253 -14.64 -20.62 25.89
C GLN A 253 -15.63 -19.52 25.45
N GLN A 254 -15.90 -19.44 24.15
CA GLN A 254 -16.82 -18.47 23.55
C GLN A 254 -18.23 -19.04 23.42
N SER A 255 -19.22 -18.16 23.34
CA SER A 255 -20.61 -18.56 23.06
C SER A 255 -20.78 -19.10 21.64
N ASN A 256 -21.80 -19.93 21.40
CA ASN A 256 -22.08 -20.47 20.07
C ASN A 256 -22.21 -19.38 18.97
N PRO A 257 -22.87 -18.23 19.19
CA PRO A 257 -22.89 -17.15 18.20
C PRO A 257 -21.51 -16.59 17.87
N GLN A 258 -20.64 -16.42 18.87
CA GLN A 258 -19.28 -15.91 18.65
C GLN A 258 -18.40 -16.92 17.89
N LEU A 259 -18.58 -18.23 18.15
CA LEU A 259 -17.94 -19.27 17.36
C LEU A 259 -18.43 -19.28 15.91
N GLN A 260 -19.71 -18.99 15.66
CA GLN A 260 -20.22 -18.83 14.29
C GLN A 260 -19.56 -17.65 13.57
N ASP A 261 -19.41 -16.50 14.23
CA ASP A 261 -18.70 -15.35 13.64
C ASP A 261 -17.25 -15.71 13.26
N ILE A 262 -16.57 -16.50 14.09
CA ILE A 262 -15.21 -17.01 13.83
C ILE A 262 -15.20 -17.96 12.62
N ILE A 263 -16.16 -18.89 12.54
CA ILE A 263 -16.30 -19.81 11.40
C ILE A 263 -16.59 -19.04 10.10
N GLU A 264 -17.43 -18.01 10.16
CA GLU A 264 -17.68 -17.11 9.02
C GLU A 264 -16.43 -16.34 8.59
N PHE A 265 -15.55 -15.97 9.54
CA PHE A 265 -14.24 -15.43 9.21
C PHE A 265 -13.37 -16.44 8.47
N PHE A 266 -13.25 -17.69 8.94
CA PHE A 266 -12.42 -18.71 8.28
C PHE A 266 -12.84 -18.95 6.83
N LYS A 267 -14.15 -18.96 6.55
CA LYS A 267 -14.65 -19.08 5.18
C LYS A 267 -14.14 -17.95 4.28
N ARG A 268 -14.04 -16.73 4.81
CA ARG A 268 -13.61 -15.53 4.06
C ARG A 268 -12.09 -15.34 4.05
N PHE A 269 -11.37 -15.92 5.00
CA PHE A 269 -9.92 -15.82 5.05
C PHE A 269 -9.31 -16.48 3.80
N PRO A 270 -8.29 -15.89 3.16
CA PRO A 270 -7.82 -16.42 1.90
C PRO A 270 -7.06 -17.74 2.07
N ASN A 271 -7.53 -18.77 1.37
CA ASN A 271 -6.78 -20.00 1.12
C ASN A 271 -6.54 -20.10 -0.39
N VAL A 272 -5.31 -19.82 -0.81
CA VAL A 272 -4.94 -19.67 -2.22
C VAL A 272 -3.78 -20.62 -2.54
N ASP A 273 -3.97 -21.50 -3.50
CA ASP A 273 -2.88 -22.30 -4.05
C ASP A 273 -2.15 -21.49 -5.14
N MET A 274 -0.82 -21.42 -5.03
CA MET A 274 0.03 -20.81 -6.04
C MET A 274 0.85 -21.88 -6.76
N ALA A 275 0.72 -21.93 -8.08
CA ALA A 275 1.57 -22.71 -8.97
C ALA A 275 2.29 -21.78 -9.95
N TYR A 276 3.52 -22.11 -10.32
CA TYR A 276 4.31 -21.32 -11.26
C TYR A 276 4.99 -22.19 -12.32
N GLU A 277 5.32 -21.57 -13.44
CA GLU A 277 6.02 -22.17 -14.57
C GLU A 277 6.94 -21.12 -15.18
N VAL A 278 8.25 -21.41 -15.26
CA VAL A 278 9.22 -20.59 -16.01
C VAL A 278 9.12 -20.99 -17.48
N ARG A 279 8.66 -20.08 -18.33
CA ARG A 279 8.54 -20.35 -19.76
C ARG A 279 9.92 -20.23 -20.42
N GLU A 280 10.21 -21.15 -21.36
CA GLU A 280 11.47 -21.17 -22.13
C GLU A 280 12.71 -21.39 -21.24
N GLY A 281 12.54 -22.05 -20.09
CA GLY A 281 13.54 -22.16 -19.00
C GLY A 281 14.87 -22.84 -19.32
N ASP A 282 14.99 -23.53 -20.46
CA ASP A 282 16.17 -24.33 -20.79
C ASP A 282 17.24 -23.55 -21.59
N ASP A 283 16.91 -22.37 -22.16
CA ASP A 283 17.77 -21.65 -23.12
C ASP A 283 17.85 -20.14 -22.81
N ILE A 284 17.91 -19.79 -21.52
CA ILE A 284 17.96 -18.40 -21.05
C ILE A 284 19.41 -17.92 -21.01
N ARG A 285 19.73 -16.84 -21.73
CA ARG A 285 21.06 -16.20 -21.72
C ARG A 285 21.08 -14.97 -20.83
N ALA A 286 22.29 -14.55 -20.47
CA ALA A 286 22.50 -13.31 -19.73
C ALA A 286 21.85 -12.11 -20.47
N GLY A 287 20.94 -11.40 -19.79
CA GLY A 287 20.21 -10.26 -20.34
C GLY A 287 18.91 -10.60 -21.08
N ASP A 288 18.55 -11.88 -21.24
CA ASP A 288 17.28 -12.27 -21.85
C ASP A 288 16.09 -11.95 -20.94
N ASN A 289 14.89 -11.87 -21.54
CA ASN A 289 13.66 -11.65 -20.79
C ASN A 289 13.08 -12.99 -20.30
N VAL A 290 13.10 -13.20 -18.99
CA VAL A 290 12.52 -14.38 -18.35
C VAL A 290 11.03 -14.16 -18.13
N THR A 291 10.22 -15.09 -18.64
CA THR A 291 8.77 -15.09 -18.40
C THR A 291 8.41 -16.13 -17.35
N VAL A 292 7.82 -15.68 -16.24
CA VAL A 292 7.23 -16.56 -15.22
C VAL A 292 5.72 -16.46 -15.28
N GLN A 293 5.07 -17.59 -15.45
CA GLN A 293 3.62 -17.68 -15.45
C GLN A 293 3.13 -18.27 -14.13
N VAL A 294 2.39 -17.47 -13.38
CA VAL A 294 1.82 -17.87 -12.10
C VAL A 294 0.32 -18.14 -12.28
N THR A 295 -0.15 -19.23 -11.69
CA THR A 295 -1.57 -19.57 -11.58
C THR A 295 -1.94 -19.56 -10.11
N LEU A 296 -2.92 -18.74 -9.78
CA LEU A 296 -3.51 -18.64 -8.44
C LEU A 296 -4.89 -19.28 -8.48
N GLU A 297 -5.18 -20.16 -7.54
CA GLU A 297 -6.48 -20.81 -7.40
C GLU A 297 -6.93 -20.74 -5.94
N ARG A 298 -8.10 -20.12 -5.71
CA ARG A 298 -8.67 -19.99 -4.38
C ARG A 298 -9.51 -21.22 -4.07
N ASP A 299 -9.34 -21.77 -2.87
CA ASP A 299 -10.25 -22.81 -2.37
C ASP A 299 -11.63 -22.19 -2.10
N MET A 300 -12.62 -22.63 -2.86
CA MET A 300 -14.00 -22.16 -2.78
C MET A 300 -14.93 -23.14 -2.04
N THR A 301 -14.40 -24.23 -1.46
CA THR A 301 -15.21 -25.36 -0.94
C THR A 301 -16.23 -24.92 0.11
N ASN A 302 -15.90 -23.89 0.91
CA ASN A 302 -16.75 -23.37 1.97
C ASN A 302 -17.25 -21.93 1.74
N LEU A 303 -17.10 -21.41 0.52
CA LEU A 303 -17.47 -20.03 0.16
C LEU A 303 -18.79 -19.98 -0.64
N PRO A 304 -19.53 -18.84 -0.57
CA PRO A 304 -20.53 -18.50 -1.57
C PRO A 304 -19.93 -18.48 -2.99
N SER A 305 -20.77 -18.34 -4.02
CA SER A 305 -20.30 -18.28 -5.42
C SER A 305 -19.31 -17.15 -5.73
N GLU A 306 -19.20 -16.15 -4.84
CA GLU A 306 -18.32 -14.99 -4.97
C GLU A 306 -17.58 -14.72 -3.65
N VAL A 307 -16.37 -14.16 -3.76
CA VAL A 307 -15.60 -13.70 -2.60
C VAL A 307 -16.19 -12.35 -2.19
N GLY A 308 -16.80 -12.30 -1.00
CA GLY A 308 -17.31 -11.06 -0.43
C GLY A 308 -16.19 -10.10 0.00
N PRO A 309 -16.54 -8.91 0.52
CA PRO A 309 -15.55 -7.95 0.98
C PRO A 309 -14.73 -8.50 2.15
N VAL A 310 -13.53 -7.96 2.30
CA VAL A 310 -12.60 -8.25 3.39
C VAL A 310 -13.29 -8.07 4.74
N HIS A 311 -13.14 -9.05 5.63
CA HIS A 311 -13.54 -8.92 7.02
C HIS A 311 -12.53 -8.02 7.76
N ALA A 312 -12.80 -6.71 7.77
CA ALA A 312 -11.99 -5.70 8.42
C ALA A 312 -12.86 -4.73 9.24
N PRO A 313 -13.39 -5.13 10.41
CA PRO A 313 -14.33 -4.33 11.19
C PRO A 313 -13.73 -3.02 11.73
N ARG A 314 -12.40 -2.89 11.73
CA ARG A 314 -11.67 -1.67 12.13
C ARG A 314 -11.38 -0.74 10.96
N TYR A 315 -11.60 -1.19 9.73
CA TYR A 315 -11.45 -0.35 8.55
C TYR A 315 -12.77 0.35 8.24
N PRO A 316 -12.76 1.67 7.94
CA PRO A 316 -13.99 2.48 7.95
C PRO A 316 -14.97 2.24 6.80
N LYS A 317 -14.57 1.51 5.74
CA LYS A 317 -15.40 1.20 4.57
C LYS A 317 -15.22 -0.27 4.16
N PRO A 318 -16.19 -0.87 3.46
CA PRO A 318 -15.96 -2.14 2.78
C PRO A 318 -14.76 -2.03 1.84
N LYS A 319 -13.94 -3.09 1.82
CA LYS A 319 -12.73 -3.17 1.01
C LYS A 319 -12.72 -4.51 0.28
N GLU A 320 -12.40 -4.45 -1.00
CA GLU A 320 -12.11 -5.64 -1.79
C GLU A 320 -10.68 -6.10 -1.54
N GLU A 321 -10.51 -7.42 -1.62
CA GLU A 321 -9.23 -8.09 -1.48
C GLU A 321 -8.36 -7.82 -2.70
N GLY A 322 -7.12 -7.39 -2.47
CA GLY A 322 -6.09 -7.22 -3.48
C GLY A 322 -4.84 -7.99 -3.13
N TRP A 323 -4.11 -8.42 -4.17
CA TRP A 323 -2.84 -9.12 -4.04
C TRP A 323 -1.75 -8.42 -4.83
N TRP A 324 -0.53 -8.46 -4.32
CA TRP A 324 0.68 -8.25 -5.09
C TRP A 324 1.36 -9.57 -5.35
N LEU A 325 1.74 -9.77 -6.60
CA LEU A 325 2.61 -10.85 -7.02
C LEU A 325 3.95 -10.23 -7.39
N VAL A 326 5.00 -10.62 -6.67
CA VAL A 326 6.33 -10.00 -6.76
C VAL A 326 7.34 -11.08 -7.10
N ILE A 327 8.26 -10.78 -8.01
CA ILE A 327 9.49 -11.55 -8.22
C ILE A 327 10.64 -10.70 -7.72
N GLY A 328 11.49 -11.29 -6.89
CA GLY A 328 12.66 -10.63 -6.34
C GLY A 328 13.87 -11.56 -6.23
N ASP A 329 15.04 -10.94 -6.17
CA ASP A 329 16.29 -11.58 -5.78
C ASP A 329 16.58 -11.21 -4.32
N SER A 330 16.44 -12.19 -3.42
CA SER A 330 16.68 -12.03 -1.99
C SER A 330 18.14 -11.74 -1.66
N SER A 331 19.08 -12.20 -2.49
CA SER A 331 20.52 -12.05 -2.25
C SER A 331 20.97 -10.61 -2.49
N THR A 332 20.45 -9.97 -3.54
CA THR A 332 20.74 -8.58 -3.90
C THR A 332 19.74 -7.58 -3.33
N ASN A 333 18.64 -8.08 -2.72
CA ASN A 333 17.51 -7.27 -2.25
C ASN A 333 16.92 -6.41 -3.38
N GLN A 334 16.78 -7.02 -4.56
CA GLN A 334 16.28 -6.37 -5.77
C GLN A 334 14.88 -6.90 -6.13
N LEU A 335 13.94 -5.98 -6.32
CA LEU A 335 12.63 -6.28 -6.89
C LEU A 335 12.77 -6.30 -8.41
N LEU A 336 12.38 -7.41 -9.03
CA LEU A 336 12.56 -7.67 -10.46
C LEU A 336 11.28 -7.48 -11.25
N ALA A 337 10.15 -7.94 -10.71
CA ALA A 337 8.83 -7.74 -11.31
C ALA A 337 7.75 -7.64 -10.23
N ILE A 338 6.69 -6.88 -10.52
CA ILE A 338 5.52 -6.76 -9.64
C ILE A 338 4.25 -6.65 -10.48
N LYS A 339 3.19 -7.32 -10.05
CA LYS A 339 1.83 -7.14 -10.60
C LYS A 339 0.78 -7.15 -9.49
N ARG A 340 -0.22 -6.29 -9.63
CA ARG A 340 -1.43 -6.32 -8.81
C ARG A 340 -2.43 -7.30 -9.39
N VAL A 341 -3.05 -8.09 -8.53
CA VAL A 341 -4.00 -9.14 -8.90
C VAL A 341 -5.26 -9.00 -8.04
N ALA A 342 -6.42 -8.93 -8.70
CA ALA A 342 -7.71 -9.14 -8.05
C ALA A 342 -8.08 -10.61 -8.21
N LEU A 343 -8.16 -11.36 -7.11
CA LEU A 343 -8.42 -12.79 -7.12
C LEU A 343 -9.82 -13.07 -6.58
N GLN A 344 -10.67 -13.64 -7.44
CA GLN A 344 -11.95 -14.20 -7.02
C GLN A 344 -11.79 -15.71 -6.85
N LYS A 345 -11.92 -16.47 -7.95
CA LYS A 345 -11.69 -17.93 -7.95
C LYS A 345 -10.31 -18.33 -8.48
N ARG A 346 -9.94 -17.82 -9.65
CA ARG A 346 -8.69 -18.21 -10.34
C ARG A 346 -8.12 -17.03 -11.10
N ALA A 347 -6.81 -16.89 -11.10
CA ALA A 347 -6.10 -15.91 -11.92
C ALA A 347 -4.87 -16.57 -12.55
N ARG A 348 -4.56 -16.19 -13.80
CA ARG A 348 -3.32 -16.57 -14.47
C ARG A 348 -2.58 -15.28 -14.82
N VAL A 349 -1.40 -15.10 -14.24
CA VAL A 349 -0.66 -13.85 -14.28
C VAL A 349 0.73 -14.12 -14.83
N LYS A 350 1.12 -13.35 -15.84
CA LYS A 350 2.45 -13.41 -16.44
C LYS A 350 3.32 -12.30 -15.87
N LEU A 351 4.47 -12.62 -15.30
CA LEU A 351 5.51 -11.67 -14.92
C LEU A 351 6.73 -11.85 -15.82
N GLU A 352 7.38 -10.73 -16.13
CA GLU A 352 8.55 -10.67 -17.00
C GLU A 352 9.63 -9.87 -16.28
N PHE A 353 10.87 -10.35 -16.33
CA PHE A 353 12.03 -9.65 -15.80
C PHE A 353 13.28 -10.04 -16.60
N THR A 354 14.30 -9.19 -16.53
CA THR A 354 15.58 -9.44 -17.22
C THR A 354 16.45 -10.41 -16.41
N ALA A 355 16.95 -11.47 -17.05
CA ALA A 355 17.90 -12.42 -16.47
C ALA A 355 19.18 -11.70 -16.00
N ALA A 356 19.82 -12.27 -14.97
CA ALA A 356 21.09 -11.74 -14.47
C ALA A 356 22.15 -11.66 -15.58
N SER A 357 23.02 -10.65 -15.51
CA SER A 357 24.12 -10.47 -16.47
C SER A 357 25.23 -11.52 -16.33
N GLU A 358 25.26 -12.23 -15.20
CA GLU A 358 26.24 -13.27 -14.93
C GLU A 358 25.63 -14.65 -15.16
N ALA A 359 26.36 -15.51 -15.88
CA ALA A 359 25.97 -16.89 -16.07
C ALA A 359 26.01 -17.69 -14.76
N GLY A 360 25.30 -18.81 -14.76
CA GLY A 360 25.17 -19.74 -13.66
C GLY A 360 23.74 -19.86 -13.15
N ARG A 361 23.57 -20.77 -12.19
CA ARG A 361 22.30 -20.99 -11.51
C ARG A 361 21.98 -19.81 -10.60
N LYS A 362 20.88 -19.11 -10.87
CA LYS A 362 20.40 -17.97 -10.07
C LYS A 362 19.13 -18.36 -9.33
N GLU A 363 19.07 -18.03 -8.05
CA GLU A 363 17.94 -18.28 -7.16
C GLU A 363 17.08 -17.02 -7.04
N TYR A 364 15.77 -17.17 -7.20
CA TYR A 364 14.79 -16.10 -7.15
C TYR A 364 13.61 -16.51 -6.27
N MET A 365 12.86 -15.52 -5.82
CA MET A 365 11.67 -15.72 -4.98
C MET A 365 10.44 -15.12 -5.66
N ILE A 366 9.33 -15.86 -5.61
CA ILE A 366 7.98 -15.36 -5.92
C ILE A 366 7.27 -15.11 -4.59
N TYR A 367 6.82 -13.88 -4.38
CA TYR A 367 6.01 -13.49 -3.23
C TYR A 367 4.57 -13.22 -3.66
N LEU A 368 3.62 -13.84 -2.98
CA LEU A 368 2.20 -13.51 -3.05
C LEU A 368 1.83 -12.80 -1.75
N MET A 369 1.63 -11.48 -1.83
CA MET A 369 1.36 -10.62 -0.67
C MET A 369 -0.07 -10.09 -0.70
N SER A 370 -0.83 -10.27 0.37
CA SER A 370 -2.15 -9.67 0.52
C SER A 370 -2.02 -8.17 0.81
N ASP A 371 -3.01 -7.38 0.37
CA ASP A 371 -3.13 -5.99 0.79
C ASP A 371 -4.01 -5.77 2.03
N SER A 372 -4.58 -6.86 2.55
CA SER A 372 -5.72 -6.82 3.46
C SER A 372 -5.60 -7.72 4.69
N TYR A 373 -5.02 -8.90 4.57
CA TYR A 373 -4.92 -9.89 5.66
C TYR A 373 -3.46 -10.19 6.00
N LEU A 374 -3.19 -10.49 7.27
CA LEU A 374 -1.90 -10.96 7.74
C LEU A 374 -1.92 -12.50 7.84
N GLY A 375 -0.79 -13.14 7.54
CA GLY A 375 -0.62 -14.59 7.73
C GLY A 375 -1.16 -15.47 6.59
N CYS A 376 -1.44 -14.88 5.43
CA CYS A 376 -1.79 -15.60 4.19
C CYS A 376 -0.80 -15.32 3.06
N ASP A 377 0.30 -14.61 3.35
CA ASP A 377 1.35 -14.33 2.39
C ASP A 377 2.16 -15.60 2.12
N GLN A 378 2.64 -15.77 0.89
CA GLN A 378 3.36 -16.97 0.48
C GLN A 378 4.63 -16.62 -0.28
N GLU A 379 5.66 -17.45 -0.10
CA GLU A 379 6.95 -17.30 -0.74
C GLU A 379 7.36 -18.63 -1.38
N TYR A 380 7.79 -18.59 -2.64
CA TYR A 380 8.26 -19.77 -3.37
C TYR A 380 9.60 -19.48 -4.01
N GLU A 381 10.57 -20.32 -3.69
CA GLU A 381 11.86 -20.30 -4.34
C GLU A 381 11.79 -20.99 -5.71
N PHE A 382 12.48 -20.41 -6.70
CA PHE A 382 12.70 -21.02 -7.99
C PHE A 382 14.08 -20.66 -8.52
N THR A 383 14.62 -21.51 -9.40
CA THR A 383 15.93 -21.29 -9.99
C THR A 383 15.84 -21.11 -11.49
N VAL A 384 16.71 -20.26 -12.03
CA VAL A 384 16.89 -20.08 -13.47
C VAL A 384 18.37 -20.31 -13.76
N ASP A 385 18.66 -21.22 -14.70
CA ASP A 385 20.02 -21.46 -15.17
C ASP A 385 20.33 -20.49 -16.31
N VAL A 386 21.17 -19.48 -16.03
CA VAL A 386 21.55 -18.46 -17.00
C VAL A 386 22.80 -18.93 -17.74
N MET A 387 22.74 -19.03 -19.06
CA MET A 387 23.89 -19.33 -19.90
C MET A 387 24.73 -18.09 -20.16
N ASP A 388 26.03 -18.28 -20.44
CA ASP A 388 26.90 -17.21 -20.91
C ASP A 388 26.28 -16.54 -22.16
N ALA A 389 26.43 -15.22 -22.25
CA ALA A 389 26.15 -14.50 -23.49
C ALA A 389 27.09 -15.07 -24.55
N GLY A 390 26.58 -15.97 -25.41
CA GLY A 390 27.39 -16.67 -26.39
C GLY A 390 28.31 -15.69 -27.12
N GLY A 391 29.62 -15.93 -27.04
CA GLY A 391 30.58 -15.19 -27.84
C GLY A 391 30.33 -15.49 -29.31
N ASP A 392 30.24 -14.43 -30.12
CA ASP A 392 30.22 -14.52 -31.59
C ASP A 392 31.42 -15.31 -32.14
#